data_AF-A0A0F9GQB9-F1
#
_entry.id   AF-A0A0F9GQB9-F1
#
_cell.length_a   1.000
_cell.length_b   1.000
_cell.length_c   1.000
_cell.angle_alpha   90.00
_cell.angle_beta   90.00
_cell.angle_gamma   90.00
#
_symmetry.space_group_name_H-M   'P 1'
#
loop_
_entity.id
_entity.type
_entity.pdbx_description
1 polymer ?
#
loop_
_entity_poly.entity_id
_entity_poly.type
_entity_poly.pdbx_seq_one_letter_code
_entity_poly.pdbx_strand_id
1 'polypeptide(L)'
;MHVHNPMQRYGSGGGPNCEFLGVLGDMWEVWNEEHDQIMSQSFLHFNSLYLRQLQELLAHHNQSNTQGAINEVIDFLSVSINYLRWSGLSAHEIFDAIKDRIDTRYRGKVRTIIDRDTGRYGA
;
A
#
# COMPACT_ATOMS: atom_id res chain seq x y z
N MET A 1 6.01 -11.69 18.98
CA MET A 1 5.34 -10.50 18.43
C MET A 1 3.85 -10.74 18.60
N HIS A 2 3.15 -9.99 19.46
CA HIS A 2 1.71 -10.13 19.58
C HIS A 2 1.09 -9.54 18.31
N VAL A 3 0.59 -10.41 17.44
CA VAL A 3 -0.14 -10.00 16.24
C VAL A 3 -1.44 -9.38 16.74
N HIS A 4 -1.57 -8.08 16.54
CA HIS A 4 -2.83 -7.37 16.73
C HIS A 4 -3.87 -8.15 15.91
N ASN A 5 -4.99 -8.57 16.50
CA ASN A 5 -6.08 -9.23 15.77
C ASN A 5 -7.17 -8.19 15.47
N PRO A 6 -7.03 -7.38 14.41
CA PRO A 6 -8.00 -6.33 14.08
C PRO A 6 -9.39 -6.89 13.72
N MET A 7 -9.52 -8.20 13.46
CA MET A 7 -10.83 -8.80 13.16
C MET A 7 -11.79 -8.80 14.35
N GLN A 8 -11.32 -8.62 15.60
CA GLN A 8 -12.22 -8.50 16.75
C GLN A 8 -13.11 -7.24 16.69
N ARG A 9 -12.67 -6.18 15.99
CA ARG A 9 -13.43 -4.92 15.91
C ARG A 9 -14.55 -4.95 14.86
N TYR A 10 -14.47 -5.84 13.88
CA TYR A 10 -15.37 -5.89 12.73
C TYR A 10 -16.24 -7.17 12.64
N GLY A 11 -16.17 -8.05 13.65
CA GLY A 11 -16.99 -9.25 13.73
C GLY A 11 -16.45 -10.42 12.90
N SER A 12 -16.61 -11.64 13.41
CA SER A 12 -16.06 -12.88 12.85
C SER A 12 -16.87 -13.46 11.68
N GLY A 13 -17.55 -12.63 10.89
CA GLY A 13 -18.48 -13.08 9.84
C GLY A 13 -18.18 -12.43 8.51
N GLY A 14 -17.25 -13.02 7.74
CA GLY A 14 -16.79 -12.51 6.45
C GLY A 14 -15.85 -11.34 6.62
N GLY A 15 -14.66 -11.40 6.01
CA GLY A 15 -13.76 -10.24 5.97
C GLY A 15 -14.56 -9.01 5.48
N PRO A 16 -14.39 -7.83 6.09
CA PRO A 16 -15.22 -6.70 5.73
C PRO A 16 -14.90 -6.34 4.27
N ASN A 17 -15.94 -6.36 3.42
CA ASN A 17 -15.83 -6.18 1.98
C ASN A 17 -14.99 -4.92 1.65
N CYS A 18 -13.94 -5.08 0.87
CA CYS A 18 -13.00 -4.00 0.52
C CYS A 18 -13.54 -3.04 -0.56
N GLU A 19 -14.82 -3.11 -0.92
CA GLU A 19 -15.50 -2.22 -1.89
C GLU A 19 -15.19 -0.72 -1.72
N PHE A 20 -15.00 -0.25 -0.48
CA PHE A 20 -14.68 1.16 -0.20
C PHE A 20 -13.29 1.60 -0.76
N LEU A 21 -12.42 0.64 -1.12
CA LEU A 21 -11.15 0.88 -1.79
C LEU A 21 -11.28 0.96 -3.33
N GLY A 22 -12.46 0.70 -3.89
CA GLY A 22 -12.67 0.63 -5.33
C GLY A 22 -11.82 -0.47 -5.98
N VAL A 23 -11.15 -0.15 -7.10
CA VAL A 23 -10.31 -1.12 -7.85
C VAL A 23 -9.15 -1.71 -7.03
N LEU A 24 -8.68 -0.99 -6.00
CA LEU A 24 -7.67 -1.54 -5.08
C LEU A 24 -8.27 -2.58 -4.12
N GLY A 25 -9.57 -2.51 -3.87
CA GLY A 25 -10.34 -3.54 -3.18
C GLY A 25 -10.44 -4.81 -4.01
N ASP A 26 -10.73 -4.69 -5.31
CA ASP A 26 -10.73 -5.85 -6.22
C ASP A 26 -9.37 -6.55 -6.24
N MET A 27 -8.29 -5.75 -6.30
CA MET A 27 -6.92 -6.27 -6.21
C MET A 27 -6.66 -6.97 -4.86
N TRP A 28 -7.14 -6.39 -3.75
CA TRP A 28 -7.01 -6.99 -2.42
C TRP A 28 -7.71 -8.34 -2.35
N GLU A 29 -8.91 -8.46 -2.90
CA GLU A 29 -9.68 -9.71 -2.88
C GLU A 29 -9.01 -10.82 -3.68
N VAL A 30 -8.40 -10.52 -4.85
CA VAL A 30 -7.64 -11.51 -5.64
C VAL A 30 -6.52 -12.14 -4.80
N TRP A 31 -5.84 -11.35 -3.97
CA TRP A 31 -4.78 -11.85 -3.09
C TRP A 31 -5.26 -12.63 -1.86
N ASN A 32 -6.57 -12.73 -1.60
CA ASN A 32 -7.11 -13.60 -0.54
C ASN A 32 -6.82 -15.08 -0.80
N GLU A 33 -6.75 -15.48 -2.07
CA GLU A 33 -6.45 -16.86 -2.44
C GLU A 33 -5.05 -17.31 -2.00
N GLU A 34 -4.11 -16.36 -1.88
CA GLU A 34 -2.70 -16.61 -1.53
C GLU A 34 -2.33 -16.13 -0.12
N HIS A 35 -3.32 -16.02 0.79
CA HIS A 35 -3.12 -15.46 2.13
C HIS A 35 -1.96 -16.12 2.89
N ASP A 36 -1.97 -17.45 2.99
CA ASP A 36 -0.96 -18.19 3.76
C ASP A 36 0.45 -18.01 3.17
N GLN A 37 0.56 -17.99 1.84
CA GLN A 37 1.83 -17.76 1.16
C GLN A 37 2.36 -16.35 1.46
N ILE A 38 1.50 -15.32 1.42
CA ILE A 38 1.86 -13.94 1.74
C ILE A 38 2.30 -13.84 3.21
N MET A 39 1.56 -14.45 4.14
CA MET A 39 1.88 -14.43 5.57
C MET A 39 3.19 -15.18 5.89
N SER A 40 3.59 -16.15 5.07
CA SER A 40 4.86 -16.86 5.24
C SER A 40 6.10 -16.06 4.82
N GLN A 41 5.91 -14.93 4.12
CA GLN A 41 7.03 -14.10 3.67
C GLN A 41 7.68 -13.33 4.83
N SER A 42 8.92 -12.88 4.61
CA SER A 42 9.64 -12.03 5.57
C SER A 42 9.51 -10.55 5.23
N PHE A 43 9.77 -9.66 6.20
CA PHE A 43 9.90 -8.23 5.95
C PHE A 43 10.90 -7.92 4.82
N LEU A 44 12.03 -8.63 4.79
CA LEU A 44 13.07 -8.45 3.78
C LEU A 44 12.58 -8.78 2.37
N HIS A 45 11.65 -9.75 2.24
CA HIS A 45 11.03 -10.07 0.97
C HIS A 45 10.28 -8.85 0.40
N PHE A 46 9.37 -8.26 1.17
CA PHE A 46 8.63 -7.06 0.73
C PHE A 46 9.54 -5.87 0.46
N ASN A 47 10.53 -5.64 1.33
CA ASN A 47 11.52 -4.57 1.11
C ASN A 47 12.29 -4.75 -0.22
N SER A 48 12.67 -5.99 -0.55
CA SER A 48 13.33 -6.28 -1.83
C SER A 48 12.43 -6.05 -3.04
N LEU A 49 11.15 -6.44 -2.95
CA LEU A 49 10.17 -6.20 -4.01
C LEU A 49 9.96 -4.71 -4.23
N TYR A 50 9.82 -3.93 -3.16
CA TYR A 50 9.69 -2.48 -3.26
C TYR A 50 10.85 -1.82 -4.00
N LEU A 51 12.08 -2.15 -3.60
CA LEU A 51 13.27 -1.57 -4.22
C LEU A 51 13.38 -1.96 -5.69
N ARG A 52 13.05 -3.21 -6.03
CA ARG A 52 13.06 -3.70 -7.40
C ARG A 52 12.07 -2.94 -8.28
N GLN A 53 10.84 -2.77 -7.82
CA GLN A 53 9.78 -2.08 -8.55
C GLN A 53 10.09 -0.60 -8.80
N LEU A 54 10.74 0.07 -7.85
CA LEU A 54 11.25 1.43 -8.05
C LEU A 54 12.38 1.49 -9.09
N GLN A 55 13.25 0.47 -9.13
CA GLN A 55 14.32 0.38 -10.13
C GLN A 55 13.76 0.12 -11.54
N GLU A 56 12.78 -0.78 -11.66
CA GLU A 56 12.09 -1.10 -12.93
C GLU A 56 11.30 0.12 -13.44
N LEU A 57 10.59 0.83 -12.56
CA LEU A 57 9.90 2.08 -12.88
C LEU A 57 10.87 3.15 -13.43
N LEU A 58 12.02 3.35 -12.77
CA LEU A 58 13.05 4.28 -13.24
C LEU A 58 13.61 3.86 -14.61
N ALA A 59 13.86 2.56 -14.81
CA ALA A 59 14.34 2.03 -16.09
C ALA A 59 13.36 2.30 -17.23
N HIS A 60 12.06 2.09 -17.01
CA HIS A 60 11.03 2.38 -18.00
C HIS A 60 10.87 3.87 -18.30
N HIS A 61 10.98 4.74 -17.30
CA HIS A 61 11.02 6.18 -17.53
C HIS A 61 12.21 6.60 -18.41
N ASN A 62 13.41 6.07 -18.14
CA ASN A 62 14.60 6.37 -18.94
C ASN A 62 14.49 5.88 -20.40
N GLN A 63 13.65 4.88 -20.64
CA GLN A 63 13.38 4.33 -21.97
C GLN A 63 12.15 4.97 -22.65
N SER A 64 11.48 5.94 -22.01
CA SER A 64 10.18 6.48 -22.45
C SER A 64 9.12 5.40 -22.68
N ASN A 65 9.20 4.28 -21.94
CA ASN A 65 8.24 3.18 -22.03
C ASN A 65 7.09 3.41 -21.05
N THR A 66 6.08 4.17 -21.49
CA THR A 66 4.92 4.53 -20.67
C THR A 66 4.15 3.31 -20.17
N GLN A 67 3.92 2.30 -21.01
CA GLN A 67 3.16 1.13 -20.60
C GLN A 67 3.93 0.29 -19.56
N GLY A 68 5.24 0.15 -19.73
CA GLY A 68 6.10 -0.47 -18.72
C GLY A 68 6.03 0.27 -17.39
N ALA A 69 6.15 1.60 -17.40
CA ALA A 69 6.04 2.42 -16.20
C ALA A 69 4.67 2.27 -15.51
N ILE A 70 3.57 2.20 -16.26
CA ILE A 70 2.24 1.94 -15.71
C ILE A 70 2.19 0.58 -15.00
N ASN A 71 2.74 -0.47 -15.61
CA ASN A 71 2.75 -1.81 -15.03
C ASN A 71 3.54 -1.84 -13.71
N GLU A 72 4.72 -1.24 -13.66
CA GLU A 72 5.54 -1.21 -12.43
C GLU A 72 4.89 -0.36 -11.32
N VAL A 73 4.08 0.66 -11.66
CA VAL A 73 3.27 1.37 -10.67
C VAL A 73 2.19 0.45 -10.09
N ILE A 74 1.51 -0.33 -10.94
CA ILE A 74 0.49 -1.30 -10.49
C ILE A 74 1.13 -2.36 -9.58
N ASP A 75 2.28 -2.90 -9.97
CA ASP A 75 3.01 -3.90 -9.20
C ASP A 75 3.54 -3.32 -7.87
N PHE A 76 4.03 -2.07 -7.85
CA PHE A 76 4.37 -1.36 -6.62
C PHE A 76 3.17 -1.20 -5.66
N LEU A 77 1.98 -0.89 -6.19
CA LEU A 77 0.74 -0.83 -5.41
C LEU A 77 0.33 -2.21 -4.89
N SER A 78 0.49 -3.26 -5.70
CA SER A 78 0.27 -4.66 -5.32
C SER A 78 1.12 -5.07 -4.13
N VAL A 79 2.44 -4.82 -4.21
CA VAL A 79 3.39 -5.11 -3.13
C VAL A 79 3.00 -4.36 -1.87
N SER A 80 2.51 -3.13 -2.00
CA SER A 80 2.03 -2.34 -0.87
C SER A 80 0.82 -2.93 -0.19
N ILE A 81 -0.17 -3.35 -0.97
CA ILE A 81 -1.36 -4.02 -0.46
C ILE A 81 -0.98 -5.31 0.29
N ASN A 82 -0.11 -6.12 -0.30
CA ASN A 82 0.33 -7.37 0.31
C ASN A 82 1.18 -7.15 1.57
N TYR A 83 2.01 -6.10 1.60
CA TYR A 83 2.75 -5.71 2.79
C TYR A 83 1.82 -5.27 3.93
N LEU A 84 0.78 -4.49 3.63
CA LEU A 84 -0.22 -4.07 4.62
C LEU A 84 -0.92 -5.28 5.25
N ARG A 85 -1.34 -6.23 4.41
CA ARG A 85 -1.91 -7.51 4.85
C ARG A 85 -0.95 -8.28 5.74
N TRP A 86 0.30 -8.46 5.29
CA TRP A 86 1.34 -9.16 6.05
C TRP A 86 1.60 -8.51 7.41
N SER A 87 1.52 -7.17 7.49
CA SER A 87 1.73 -6.42 8.73
C SER A 87 0.61 -6.59 9.78
N GLY A 88 -0.50 -7.27 9.41
CA GLY A 88 -1.66 -7.47 10.27
C GLY A 88 -2.51 -6.21 10.45
N LEU A 89 -2.33 -5.20 9.61
CA LEU A 89 -3.19 -4.00 9.58
C LEU A 89 -4.43 -4.28 8.74
N SER A 90 -5.60 -3.88 9.21
CA SER A 90 -6.81 -3.98 8.39
C SER A 90 -6.90 -2.83 7.38
N ALA A 91 -7.45 -3.13 6.21
CA ALA A 91 -7.75 -2.13 5.19
C ALA A 91 -8.65 -1.00 5.73
N HIS A 92 -9.58 -1.31 6.64
CA HIS A 92 -10.49 -0.35 7.26
C HIS A 92 -9.77 0.62 8.19
N GLU A 93 -8.90 0.13 9.08
CA GLU A 93 -8.10 0.98 9.97
C GLU A 93 -7.22 1.96 9.18
N ILE A 94 -6.65 1.49 8.07
CA ILE A 94 -5.83 2.32 7.19
C ILE A 94 -6.70 3.38 6.51
N PHE A 95 -7.88 3.02 6.02
CA PHE A 95 -8.78 3.96 5.37
C PHE A 95 -9.27 5.06 6.30
N ASP A 96 -9.70 4.70 7.51
CA ASP A 96 -10.10 5.67 8.52
C ASP A 96 -8.94 6.62 8.85
N ALA A 97 -7.73 6.09 8.99
CA ALA A 97 -6.53 6.90 9.22
C ALA A 97 -6.17 7.79 8.01
N ILE A 98 -6.37 7.33 6.77
CA ILE A 98 -6.16 8.13 5.56
C ILE A 98 -7.16 9.27 5.53
N LYS A 99 -8.45 8.99 5.77
CA LYS A 99 -9.52 10.00 5.75
C LYS A 99 -9.26 11.09 6.80
N ASP A 100 -8.93 10.69 8.03
CA ASP A 100 -8.54 11.63 9.08
C ASP A 100 -7.32 12.47 8.68
N ARG A 101 -6.28 11.86 8.10
CA ARG A 101 -5.10 12.61 7.60
C ARG A 101 -5.44 13.57 6.47
N ILE A 102 -6.34 13.20 5.56
CA ILE A 102 -6.78 14.08 4.48
C ILE A 102 -7.43 15.33 5.08
N ASP A 103 -8.37 15.15 6.00
CA ASP A 103 -9.15 16.24 6.57
C ASP A 103 -8.31 17.12 7.51
N THR A 104 -7.39 16.54 8.28
CA THR A 104 -6.62 17.28 9.30
C THR A 104 -5.26 17.79 8.81
N ARG A 105 -4.58 17.02 7.94
CA ARG A 105 -3.18 17.27 7.55
C ARG A 105 -2.99 17.66 6.10
N TYR A 106 -3.77 17.15 5.14
CA TYR A 106 -3.51 17.37 3.72
C TYR A 106 -4.34 18.51 3.12
N ARG A 107 -5.64 18.57 3.40
CA ARG A 107 -6.54 19.55 2.79
C ARG A 107 -6.07 20.98 3.08
N GLY A 108 -5.83 21.75 2.01
CA GLY A 108 -5.32 23.12 2.07
C GLY A 108 -3.84 23.27 2.48
N LYS A 109 -3.10 22.17 2.71
CA LYS A 109 -1.72 22.18 3.23
C LYS A 109 -0.71 21.45 2.35
N VAL A 110 -1.12 20.95 1.18
CA VAL A 110 -0.29 20.15 0.27
C VAL A 110 1.03 20.85 -0.07
N ARG A 111 1.00 22.16 -0.38
CA ARG A 111 2.21 22.90 -0.73
C ARG A 111 3.24 22.92 0.40
N THR A 112 2.80 23.22 1.62
CA THR A 112 3.66 23.22 2.82
C THR A 112 4.27 21.84 3.09
N ILE A 113 3.54 20.76 2.78
CA ILE A 113 4.06 19.39 2.91
C ILE A 113 5.18 19.14 1.89
N ILE A 114 4.96 19.50 0.62
CA ILE A 114 5.97 19.35 -0.44
C ILE A 114 7.23 20.17 -0.09
N ASP A 115 7.07 21.42 0.33
CA ASP A 115 8.20 22.29 0.67
C ASP A 115 9.00 21.71 1.86
N ARG A 116 8.32 21.18 2.87
CA ARG A 116 8.96 20.48 4.01
C ARG A 116 9.73 19.24 3.55
N ASP A 117 9.15 18.41 2.70
CA ASP A 117 9.73 17.14 2.30
C ASP A 117 10.91 17.36 1.32
N THR A 118 10.80 18.37 0.45
CA THR A 118 11.92 18.83 -0.39
C THR A 118 13.05 19.39 0.47
N GLY A 119 12.76 20.14 1.53
CA GLY A 119 13.80 20.62 2.47
C GLY A 119 14.43 19.51 3.33
N ARG A 120 13.78 18.35 3.47
CA ARG A 120 14.27 17.21 4.27
C ARG A 120 15.02 16.15 3.45
N TYR A 121 14.64 15.97 2.19
CA TYR A 121 15.18 14.92 1.31
C TYR A 121 15.75 15.45 -0.01
N GLY A 122 15.58 16.74 -0.29
CA GLY A 122 16.24 17.46 -1.37
C GLY A 122 17.56 18.05 -0.88
N ALA A 123 18.54 17.17 -0.68
CA ALA A 123 19.96 17.50 -0.61
C ALA A 123 20.73 16.42 -1.36
#